data_AF-A0A6A3P638-F1
#
_entry.id   AF-A0A6A3P638-F1
#
_cell.length_a   1.000
_cell.length_b   1.000
_cell.length_c   1.000
_cell.angle_alpha   90.00
_cell.angle_beta   90.00
_cell.angle_gamma   90.00
#
_symmetry.space_group_name_H-M   'P 1'
#
loop_
_entity.id
_entity.type
_entity.pdbx_description
1 polymer ?
#
loop_
_entity_poly.entity_id
_entity_poly.type
_entity_poly.pdbx_seq_one_letter_code
_entity_poly.pdbx_strand_id
1 'polypeptide(L)' 'MKRLFQAFPDVVLVDTTHGTNANQYELLNFLVTDFFGKDQYVQHTLVKAET' A
#
# COMPACT_ATOMS: atom_id res chain seq x y z
N MET A 1 -1.76 -1.83 -13.47
CA MET A 1 -0.67 -2.18 -12.52
C MET A 1 0.72 -2.24 -13.15
N LYS A 2 0.93 -2.82 -14.36
CA LYS A 2 2.26 -2.93 -15.00
C LYS A 2 3.03 -1.61 -15.17
N ARG A 3 2.32 -0.49 -15.41
CA ARG A 3 2.94 0.81 -15.70
C ARG A 3 3.62 1.47 -14.49
N LEU A 4 3.14 1.18 -13.27
CA LEU A 4 3.68 1.76 -12.04
C LEU A 4 4.99 1.06 -11.63
N PHE A 5 5.02 -0.27 -11.68
CA PHE A 5 6.22 -1.07 -11.45
C PHE A 5 7.32 -0.82 -12.49
N GLN A 6 6.96 -0.46 -13.73
CA GLN A 6 7.94 -0.05 -14.74
C GLN A 6 8.55 1.33 -14.49
N ALA A 7 7.80 2.24 -13.84
CA ALA A 7 8.27 3.59 -13.56
C ALA A 7 9.10 3.67 -12.27
N PHE A 8 8.86 2.75 -11.32
CA PHE A 8 9.50 2.73 -10.01
C PHE A 8 9.81 1.27 -9.62
N PRO A 9 10.98 0.73 -10.02
CA PRO A 9 11.27 -0.69 -9.91
C PRO A 9 11.86 -1.14 -8.56
N ASP A 10 12.19 -0.22 -7.63
CA ASP A 10 13.14 -0.56 -6.57
C ASP A 10 12.52 -1.26 -5.35
N VAL A 11 11.49 -0.70 -4.71
CA VAL A 11 10.81 -1.35 -3.57
C VAL A 11 9.33 -0.97 -3.54
N VAL A 12 8.45 -1.97 -3.33
CA VAL A 12 7.06 -1.76 -2.96
C VAL A 12 6.85 -2.25 -1.54
N LEU A 13 6.44 -1.34 -0.65
CA LEU A 13 6.00 -1.67 0.70
C LEU A 13 4.47 -1.78 0.70
N VAL A 14 3.99 -2.88 1.27
CA VAL A 14 2.56 -3.11 1.52
C VAL A 14 2.37 -3.14 3.02
N ASP A 15 1.52 -2.24 3.53
CA ASP A 15 1.18 -2.17 4.95
C ASP A 15 -0.34 -2.27 5.12
N THR A 16 -0.77 -2.92 6.20
CA THR A 16 -2.18 -3.03 6.60
C THR A 16 -2.35 -2.58 8.05
N THR A 17 -3.29 -1.68 8.29
CA THR A 17 -3.66 -1.33 9.66
C THR A 17 -4.71 -2.32 10.17
N HIS A 18 -4.32 -3.23 11.05
CA HIS A 18 -5.27 -4.18 11.66
C HIS A 18 -6.06 -3.51 12.81
N GLY A 19 -7.37 -3.78 12.88
CA GLY A 19 -8.14 -3.69 14.13
C GLY A 19 -8.56 -2.30 14.63
N THR A 20 -8.47 -1.22 13.84
CA THR A 20 -8.84 0.14 14.31
C THR A 20 -10.26 0.58 13.95
N ASN A 21 -11.03 -0.22 13.18
CA ASN A 21 -12.37 0.14 12.71
C ASN A 21 -13.43 -0.85 13.19
N ALA A 22 -14.48 -0.34 13.86
CA ALA A 22 -15.64 -1.11 14.30
C ALA A 22 -16.39 -1.84 13.16
N ASN A 23 -16.18 -1.40 11.92
CA ASN A 23 -16.78 -1.96 10.71
C ASN A 23 -15.96 -3.11 10.10
N GLN A 24 -14.92 -3.62 10.78
CA GLN A 24 -14.09 -4.74 10.31
C GLN A 24 -13.47 -4.48 8.92
N TYR A 25 -12.97 -3.26 8.70
CA TYR A 25 -12.16 -2.94 7.52
C TYR A 25 -10.73 -2.65 7.94
N GLU A 26 -9.79 -3.12 7.14
CA GLU A 26 -8.38 -2.80 7.22
C GLU A 26 -8.01 -1.81 6.11
N LEU A 27 -7.16 -0.83 6.44
CA LEU A 27 -6.61 0.07 5.44
C LEU A 27 -5.33 -0.56 4.90
N LEU A 28 -5.37 -0.94 3.62
CA LEU A 28 -4.24 -1.44 2.87
C LEU A 28 -3.61 -0.30 2.06
N ASN A 29 -2.31 -0.08 2.28
CA ASN A 29 -1.55 0.98 1.63
C ASN A 29 -0.41 0.38 0.79
N PHE A 30 -0.21 0.96 -0.40
CA PHE A 30 0.96 0.70 -1.24
C PHE A 30 1.85 1.94 -1.25
N LEU A 31 3.08 1.76 -0.81
CA LEU A 31 4.14 2.74 -0.88
C LEU A 31 5.19 2.26 -1.89
N VAL A 32 5.65 3.19 -2.70
CA VAL A 32 6.70 2.96 -3.69
C VAL A 32 7.88 3.85 -3.35
N THR A 33 9.06 3.24 -3.31
CA THR A 33 10.32 3.94 -3.06
C THR A 33 11.18 3.93 -4.32
N ASP A 34 11.76 5.08 -4.67
CA ASP A 34 12.72 5.19 -5.78
C ASP A 34 14.17 4.95 -5.32
N PHE A 35 15.08 4.79 -6.28
CA PHE A 35 16.51 4.62 -6.05
C PHE A 35 17.15 5.74 -5.19
N PHE A 36 16.57 6.94 -5.20
CA PHE A 36 17.04 8.08 -4.41
C PHE A 36 16.46 8.09 -2.99
N GLY A 37 15.71 7.06 -2.60
CA GLY A 37 15.07 6.94 -1.29
C GLY A 37 13.85 7.84 -1.13
N LYS A 38 13.22 8.28 -2.22
CA LYS A 38 11.96 9.03 -2.14
C LYS A 38 10.78 8.07 -2.10
N ASP A 39 9.91 8.31 -1.13
CA ASP A 39 8.73 7.51 -0.86
C ASP A 39 7.46 8.20 -1.37
N GLN A 40 6.59 7.45 -2.05
CA GLN A 40 5.27 7.92 -2.47
C GLN A 40 4.19 6.87 -2.25
N TYR A 41 3.10 7.28 -1.59
CA TYR A 41 1.90 6.46 -1.52
C TYR A 41 1.16 6.53 -2.86
N VAL A 42 0.90 5.36 -3.44
CA VAL A 42 0.35 5.24 -4.80
C VAL A 42 -1.05 4.65 -4.84
N GLN A 43 -1.44 3.94 -3.78
CA GLN A 43 -2.77 3.36 -3.65
C GLN A 43 -3.14 3.20 -2.19
N HIS A 44 -4.38 3.58 -1.88
CA HIS A 44 -5.04 3.36 -0.60
C HIS A 44 -6.33 2.60 -0.88
N THR A 45 -6.58 1.51 -0.17
CA THR A 45 -7.82 0.75 -0.30
C THR A 45 -8.28 0.19 1.03
N LEU A 46 -9.60 0.12 1.21
CA LEU A 46 -10.22 -0.52 2.37
C LEU A 46 -10.55 -1.96 1.99
N VAL A 47 -10.00 -2.91 2.75
CA VAL A 47 -10.26 -4.34 2.58
C VAL A 47 -11.06 -4.81 3.77
N LYS A 48 -12.07 -5.67 3.55
CA LYS A 48 -12.80 -6.26 4.67
C LYS A 48 -11.87 -7.23 5.41
N ALA A 49 -11.78 -7.09 6.73
CA ALA A 49 -10.96 -7.95 7.58
C ALA A 49 -11.42 -9.40 7.47
N GLU A 50 -10.46 -10.33 7.47
CA GLU A 50 -10.76 -11.76 7.48
C GLU A 50 -11.46 -12.12 8.81
N THR A 51 -12.48 -12.98 8.71
CA THR A 51 -13.32 -13.42 9.84
C THR A 51 -12.77 -14.70 10.45
#